data_AF-A0A399JE86-F1
#
_entry.id   AF-A0A399JE86-F1
#
_cell.length_a   1.000
_cell.length_b   1.000
_cell.length_c   1.000
_cell.angle_alpha   90.00
_cell.angle_beta   90.00
_cell.angle_gamma   90.00
#
_symmetry.space_group_name_H-M   'P 1'
#
loop_
_entity.id
_entity.type
_entity.pdbx_description
1 polymer ?
#
loop_
_entity_poly.entity_id
_entity_poly.type
_entity_poly.pdbx_seq_one_letter_code
_entity_poly.pdbx_strand_id
1 'polypeptide(L)'
;MGDTKSTGVITGNDVKRIREIAGLTQAGLAEAVGVAKKTAYNWESREHAALPAAAATKFANWVARESKTGSLRGQVPVELQYRVWDASSFKGEDTVSAPSGASDPEERAAWYGIDPVALAMSLHRADHRPPAEALGLSRLELADAYMGLLAGADDAIKFAEDAVKLKVHPKIAQALATAILDAVMDTGAFGVVSGVIGHSELTSRLLVRAASVRAVAALQGEDMPEPHSIWGDGNPLRTMADKAAEQSRVESAEAEAPSAPDYSGLSKADHGLAAYEGEKDIAFDADPED
;
A
#
# COMPACT_ATOMS: atom_id res chain seq x y z
N MET A 1 -6.23 4.33 30.47
CA MET A 1 -6.49 5.37 29.46
C MET A 1 -6.39 4.70 28.11
N GLY A 2 -7.51 4.52 27.41
CA GLY A 2 -7.51 3.83 26.13
C GLY A 2 -6.94 4.74 25.04
N ASP A 3 -5.96 4.24 24.30
CA ASP A 3 -5.43 4.89 23.10
C ASP A 3 -6.59 5.08 22.11
N THR A 4 -7.05 6.31 21.98
CA THR A 4 -7.94 6.70 20.90
C THR A 4 -7.17 6.52 19.60
N LYS A 5 -7.49 5.45 18.85
CA LYS A 5 -7.08 5.27 17.45
C LYS A 5 -7.20 6.65 16.78
N SER A 6 -6.10 7.17 16.24
CA SER A 6 -6.05 8.46 15.54
C SER A 6 -6.85 8.34 14.23
N THR A 7 -8.17 8.29 14.33
CA THR A 7 -9.11 8.51 13.24
C THR A 7 -8.75 9.85 12.59
N GLY A 8 -8.75 9.96 11.27
CA GLY A 8 -8.31 11.13 10.47
C GLY A 8 -9.08 12.44 10.68
N VAL A 9 -9.65 12.61 11.87
CA VAL A 9 -10.48 13.72 12.30
C VAL A 9 -9.61 14.93 12.63
N ILE A 10 -9.98 16.08 12.08
CA ILE A 10 -9.40 17.38 12.44
C ILE A 10 -9.98 17.82 13.78
N THR A 11 -9.10 18.13 14.73
CA THR A 11 -9.46 18.62 16.07
C THR A 11 -9.21 20.12 16.23
N GLY A 12 -9.70 20.72 17.31
CA GLY A 12 -9.42 22.12 17.65
C GLY A 12 -7.92 22.43 17.81
N ASN A 13 -7.16 21.49 18.38
CA ASN A 13 -5.71 21.62 18.51
C ASN A 13 -5.00 21.60 17.14
N ASP A 14 -5.49 20.80 16.19
CA ASP A 14 -4.95 20.78 14.82
C ASP A 14 -5.18 22.14 14.14
N VAL A 15 -6.39 22.71 14.29
CA VAL A 15 -6.74 24.04 13.77
C VAL A 15 -5.83 25.11 14.36
N LYS A 16 -5.65 25.10 15.69
CA LYS A 16 -4.78 26.06 16.41
C LYS A 16 -3.34 25.96 15.92
N ARG A 17 -2.80 24.74 15.82
CA ARG A 17 -1.42 24.50 15.40
C ARG A 17 -1.16 24.98 13.97
N ILE A 18 -2.06 24.67 13.04
CA ILE A 18 -1.92 25.14 11.64
C ILE A 18 -2.07 26.66 11.54
N ARG A 19 -2.98 27.27 12.32
CA ARG A 19 -3.10 28.74 12.40
C ARG A 19 -1.78 29.39 12.85
N GLU A 20 -1.15 28.83 13.87
CA GLU A 20 0.11 29.35 14.41
C GLU A 20 1.25 29.21 13.41
N ILE A 21 1.32 28.09 12.68
CA ILE A 21 2.25 27.90 11.56
C ILE A 21 2.00 28.95 10.47
N ALA A 22 0.74 29.25 10.14
CA ALA A 22 0.39 30.27 9.17
C ALA A 22 0.66 31.72 9.64
N GLY A 23 1.07 31.92 10.90
CA GLY A 23 1.26 33.26 11.48
C GLY A 23 -0.03 34.06 11.62
N LEU A 24 -1.18 33.39 11.69
CA LEU A 24 -2.49 34.04 11.71
C LEU A 24 -3.01 34.24 13.15
N THR A 25 -3.71 35.35 13.36
CA THR A 25 -4.58 35.51 14.54
C THR A 25 -5.86 34.70 14.36
N GLN A 26 -6.62 34.45 15.43
CA GLN A 26 -7.93 33.79 15.31
C GLN A 26 -8.90 34.54 14.39
N ALA A 27 -8.82 35.88 14.36
CA ALA A 27 -9.60 36.69 13.43
C ALA A 27 -9.13 36.49 11.98
N GLY A 28 -7.81 36.47 11.75
CA GLY A 28 -7.23 36.21 10.42
C GLY A 28 -7.56 34.82 9.89
N LEU A 29 -7.53 33.78 10.74
CA LEU A 29 -7.99 32.45 10.37
C LEU A 29 -9.46 32.46 9.95
N ALA A 30 -10.32 33.11 10.75
CA ALA A 30 -11.75 33.17 10.47
C ALA A 30 -12.04 33.84 9.12
N GLU A 31 -11.35 34.95 8.83
CA GLU A 31 -11.41 35.64 7.54
C GLU A 31 -10.92 34.73 6.40
N ALA A 32 -9.76 34.10 6.56
CA ALA A 32 -9.14 33.26 5.53
C ALA A 32 -9.98 32.02 5.15
N VAL A 33 -10.68 31.43 6.14
CA VAL A 33 -11.58 30.28 5.96
C VAL A 33 -13.00 30.71 5.55
N GLY A 34 -13.35 31.98 5.70
CA GLY A 34 -14.70 32.50 5.40
C GLY A 34 -15.74 32.10 6.45
N VAL A 35 -15.40 32.20 7.73
CA VAL A 35 -16.30 31.94 8.87
C VAL A 35 -16.29 33.09 9.88
N ALA A 36 -17.30 33.15 10.75
CA ALA A 36 -17.33 34.15 11.82
C ALA A 36 -16.20 33.93 12.82
N LYS A 37 -15.63 35.01 13.38
CA LYS A 37 -14.56 34.96 14.40
C LYS A 37 -14.91 34.05 15.60
N LYS A 38 -16.16 34.12 16.07
CA LYS A 38 -16.67 33.27 17.17
C LYS A 38 -16.62 31.78 16.80
N THR A 39 -16.81 31.44 15.54
CA THR A 39 -16.75 30.06 15.04
C THR A 39 -15.33 29.50 15.10
N ALA A 40 -14.34 30.25 14.62
CA ALA A 40 -12.93 29.85 14.72
C ALA A 40 -12.49 29.69 16.19
N TYR A 41 -12.88 30.63 17.07
CA TYR A 41 -12.65 30.51 18.51
C TYR A 41 -13.27 29.24 19.10
N ASN A 42 -14.52 28.92 18.74
CA ASN A 42 -15.21 27.73 19.22
C ASN A 42 -14.61 26.42 18.70
N TRP A 43 -13.96 26.42 17.53
CA TRP A 43 -13.22 25.25 17.04
C TRP A 43 -11.98 25.02 17.90
N GLU A 44 -11.16 26.06 18.10
CA GLU A 44 -9.93 25.95 18.88
C GLU A 44 -10.17 25.66 20.37
N SER A 45 -11.24 26.21 20.96
CA SER A 45 -11.54 26.04 22.39
C SER A 45 -11.98 24.63 22.78
N ARG A 46 -12.35 23.81 21.80
CA ARG A 46 -12.75 22.41 22.05
C ARG A 46 -11.59 21.43 21.99
N GLU A 47 -10.35 21.92 21.87
CA GLU A 47 -9.08 21.18 21.94
C GLU A 47 -9.11 19.87 21.16
N HIS A 48 -9.44 18.75 21.82
CA HIS A 48 -9.44 17.40 21.24
C HIS A 48 -10.74 17.00 20.53
N ALA A 49 -11.80 17.82 20.61
CA ALA A 49 -13.07 17.49 19.95
C ALA A 49 -12.94 17.59 18.43
N ALA A 50 -13.57 16.63 17.76
CA ALA A 50 -13.74 16.63 16.31
C ALA A 50 -14.43 17.91 15.84
N LEU A 51 -13.91 18.53 14.78
CA LEU A 51 -14.67 19.53 14.04
C LEU A 51 -15.91 18.88 13.41
N PRO A 52 -17.06 19.57 13.37
CA PRO A 52 -18.18 19.14 12.54
C PRO A 52 -17.71 18.94 11.10
N ALA A 53 -18.22 17.92 10.40
CA ALA A 53 -17.72 17.53 9.07
C ALA A 53 -17.63 18.72 8.09
N ALA A 54 -18.67 19.53 7.99
CA ALA A 54 -18.67 20.73 7.12
C ALA A 54 -17.60 21.77 7.50
N ALA A 55 -17.28 21.90 8.79
CA ALA A 55 -16.21 22.76 9.27
C ALA A 55 -14.83 22.18 8.94
N ALA A 56 -14.65 20.87 9.16
CA ALA A 56 -13.43 20.15 8.83
C ALA A 56 -13.11 20.27 7.33
N THR A 57 -14.09 20.05 6.46
CA THR A 57 -13.92 20.19 4.99
C THR A 57 -13.56 21.62 4.58
N LYS A 58 -14.25 22.65 5.11
CA LYS A 58 -13.90 24.05 4.80
C LYS A 58 -12.48 24.39 5.22
N PHE A 59 -12.11 23.99 6.44
CA PHE A 59 -10.77 24.22 6.97
C PHE A 59 -9.72 23.45 6.14
N ALA A 60 -9.96 22.19 5.82
CA ALA A 60 -9.07 21.37 5.02
C ALA A 60 -8.84 21.94 3.61
N ASN A 61 -9.89 22.44 2.96
CA ASN A 61 -9.78 23.08 1.65
C ASN A 61 -8.95 24.37 1.71
N TRP A 62 -9.08 25.16 2.79
CA TRP A 62 -8.23 26.32 3.01
C TRP A 62 -6.76 25.91 3.16
N VAL A 63 -6.46 24.90 3.99
CA VAL A 63 -5.08 24.40 4.17
C VAL A 63 -4.50 23.91 2.85
N ALA A 64 -5.25 23.11 2.09
CA ALA A 64 -4.81 22.60 0.79
C ALA A 64 -4.48 23.73 -0.20
N ARG A 65 -5.27 24.81 -0.20
CA ARG A 65 -4.99 25.99 -1.02
C ARG A 65 -3.70 26.69 -0.59
N GLU A 66 -3.57 27.00 0.71
CA GLU A 66 -2.40 27.70 1.24
C GLU A 66 -1.10 26.88 1.17
N SER A 67 -1.18 25.55 1.26
CA SER A 67 -0.01 24.67 1.07
C SER A 67 0.51 24.69 -0.37
N LYS A 68 -0.34 24.96 -1.36
CA LYS A 68 0.05 25.08 -2.77
C LYS A 68 0.66 26.43 -3.09
N THR A 69 0.00 27.51 -2.66
CA THR A 69 0.26 28.86 -3.19
C THR A 69 0.79 29.84 -2.15
N GLY A 70 0.83 29.47 -0.88
CA GLY A 70 0.91 30.45 0.22
C GLY A 70 1.87 30.08 1.34
N SER A 71 1.56 30.63 2.51
CA SER A 71 2.41 30.63 3.70
C SER A 71 2.62 29.26 4.33
N LEU A 72 1.80 28.26 3.97
CA LEU A 72 1.85 26.91 4.53
C LEU A 72 2.74 25.93 3.74
N ARG A 73 3.34 26.35 2.61
CA ARG A 73 4.12 25.46 1.75
C ARG A 73 5.31 24.86 2.48
N GLY A 74 5.31 23.53 2.65
CA GLY A 74 6.36 22.78 3.32
C GLY A 74 6.40 22.93 4.85
N GLN A 75 5.48 23.68 5.46
CA GLN A 75 5.49 23.96 6.90
C GLN A 75 4.48 23.12 7.70
N VAL A 76 3.46 22.57 7.04
CA VAL A 76 2.46 21.72 7.71
C VAL A 76 3.09 20.36 8.03
N PRO A 77 3.14 19.94 9.31
CA PRO A 77 3.64 18.61 9.68
C PRO A 77 2.91 17.49 8.94
N VAL A 78 3.64 16.44 8.57
CA VAL A 78 3.11 15.35 7.71
C VAL A 78 1.87 14.69 8.32
N GLU A 79 1.82 14.54 9.64
CA GLU A 79 0.69 13.95 10.36
C GLU A 79 -0.60 14.79 10.21
N LEU A 80 -0.46 16.12 10.11
CA LEU A 80 -1.60 17.02 9.89
C LEU A 80 -2.02 17.06 8.43
N GLN A 81 -1.06 16.93 7.49
CA GLN A 81 -1.38 16.86 6.06
C GLN A 81 -2.30 15.67 5.76
N TYR A 82 -2.05 14.50 6.36
CA TYR A 82 -2.90 13.32 6.17
C TYR A 82 -4.34 13.55 6.65
N ARG A 83 -4.53 14.14 7.85
CA ARG A 83 -5.88 14.43 8.38
C ARG A 83 -6.61 15.48 7.55
N VAL A 84 -5.89 16.50 7.09
CA VAL A 84 -6.41 17.53 6.20
C VAL A 84 -6.86 16.91 4.88
N TRP A 85 -6.02 16.06 4.28
CA TRP A 85 -6.35 15.39 3.03
C TRP A 85 -7.59 14.49 3.15
N ASP A 86 -7.66 13.70 4.21
CA ASP A 86 -8.80 12.82 4.48
C ASP A 86 -10.11 13.63 4.59
N ALA A 87 -10.07 14.75 5.31
CA ALA A 87 -11.22 15.65 5.49
C ALA A 87 -11.62 16.43 4.22
N SER A 88 -10.68 16.74 3.32
CA SER A 88 -10.98 17.41 2.04
C SER A 88 -11.54 16.45 0.98
N SER A 89 -11.31 15.14 1.14
CA SER A 89 -11.74 14.10 0.20
C SER A 89 -13.22 13.75 0.30
N PHE A 90 -13.93 14.31 1.30
CA PHE A 90 -15.35 14.09 1.51
C PHE A 90 -16.19 14.95 0.55
N LYS A 91 -16.77 14.29 -0.46
CA LYS A 91 -17.49 14.86 -1.62
C LYS A 91 -18.52 15.95 -1.26
N GLY A 92 -18.38 17.10 -1.94
CA GLY A 92 -19.43 18.06 -2.25
C GLY A 92 -19.12 18.70 -3.61
N GLU A 93 -20.09 18.73 -4.51
CA GLU A 93 -20.01 18.85 -5.98
C GLU A 93 -19.34 20.11 -6.60
N ASP A 94 -18.68 20.97 -5.83
CA ASP A 94 -18.07 22.23 -6.34
C ASP A 94 -16.53 22.29 -6.19
N THR A 95 -15.84 21.15 -6.22
CA THR A 95 -14.38 21.17 -6.34
C THR A 95 -13.99 21.39 -7.80
N VAL A 96 -13.14 22.41 -8.05
CA VAL A 96 -12.41 22.64 -9.31
C VAL A 96 -12.04 21.30 -9.93
N SER A 97 -12.71 20.94 -11.02
CA SER A 97 -12.45 19.69 -11.72
C SER A 97 -10.99 19.67 -12.14
N ALA A 98 -10.29 18.57 -11.87
CA ALA A 98 -9.01 18.32 -12.55
C ALA A 98 -9.26 18.41 -14.06
N PRO A 99 -8.38 19.08 -14.84
CA PRO A 99 -8.54 19.13 -16.28
C PRO A 99 -8.67 17.69 -16.81
N SER A 100 -9.60 17.48 -17.74
CA SER A 100 -10.08 16.17 -18.21
C SER A 100 -9.05 15.34 -19.00
N GLY A 101 -7.77 15.42 -18.65
CA GLY A 101 -6.67 14.72 -19.32
C GLY A 101 -5.60 14.14 -18.39
N ALA A 102 -5.58 14.44 -17.09
CA ALA A 102 -4.54 13.92 -16.18
C ALA A 102 -4.91 12.52 -15.65
N SER A 103 -4.78 11.51 -16.51
CA SER A 103 -4.88 10.09 -16.11
C SER A 103 -3.62 9.59 -15.40
N ASP A 104 -2.51 10.31 -15.52
CA ASP A 104 -1.22 9.95 -14.95
C ASP A 104 -1.06 10.50 -13.51
N PRO A 105 -0.75 9.64 -12.51
CA PRO A 105 -0.40 10.06 -11.15
C PRO A 105 0.72 11.12 -11.08
N GLU A 106 1.70 11.12 -11.98
CA GLU A 106 2.78 12.10 -12.01
C GLU A 106 2.30 13.47 -12.47
N GLU A 107 1.46 13.53 -13.52
CA GLU A 107 0.80 14.77 -13.96
C GLU A 107 -0.10 15.35 -12.87
N ARG A 108 -0.80 14.48 -12.13
CA ARG A 108 -1.56 14.91 -10.95
C ARG A 108 -0.61 15.48 -9.89
N ALA A 109 0.45 14.79 -9.50
CA ALA A 109 1.39 15.27 -8.47
C ALA A 109 1.99 16.64 -8.79
N ALA A 110 2.46 16.80 -10.03
CA ALA A 110 3.00 18.06 -10.53
C ALA A 110 1.97 19.20 -10.44
N TRP A 111 0.69 18.93 -10.73
CA TRP A 111 -0.39 19.92 -10.63
C TRP A 111 -0.72 20.33 -9.18
N TYR A 112 -0.57 19.42 -8.22
CA TYR A 112 -0.77 19.73 -6.81
C TYR A 112 0.48 20.32 -6.13
N GLY A 113 1.62 20.45 -6.83
CA GLY A 113 2.89 20.84 -6.24
C GLY A 113 3.37 19.85 -5.17
N ILE A 114 2.84 18.63 -5.24
CA ILE A 114 3.18 17.51 -4.36
C ILE A 114 4.34 16.80 -5.05
N ASP A 115 5.38 16.50 -4.29
CA ASP A 115 6.46 15.64 -4.76
C ASP A 115 5.84 14.35 -5.37
N PRO A 116 6.08 14.04 -6.66
CA PRO A 116 5.55 12.83 -7.30
C PRO A 116 5.86 11.56 -6.53
N VAL A 117 7.02 11.52 -5.86
CA VAL A 117 7.40 10.43 -4.96
C VAL A 117 6.47 10.41 -3.74
N ALA A 118 6.15 11.55 -3.13
CA ALA A 118 5.24 11.63 -1.99
C ALA A 118 3.78 11.27 -2.35
N LEU A 119 3.30 11.59 -3.56
CA LEU A 119 1.96 11.21 -4.03
C LEU A 119 1.89 9.72 -4.42
N ALA A 120 2.87 9.21 -5.15
CA ALA A 120 2.97 7.78 -5.47
C ALA A 120 3.05 6.93 -4.19
N MET A 121 3.80 7.39 -3.19
CA MET A 121 3.85 6.77 -1.87
C MET A 121 2.54 6.87 -1.08
N SER A 122 1.69 7.88 -1.30
CA SER A 122 0.40 8.02 -0.60
C SER A 122 -0.71 7.19 -1.23
N LEU A 123 -0.73 7.08 -2.58
CA LEU A 123 -1.62 6.19 -3.32
C LEU A 123 -1.27 4.72 -3.05
N HIS A 124 0.02 4.38 -3.03
CA HIS A 124 0.49 3.03 -2.66
C HIS A 124 0.12 2.65 -1.21
N ARG A 125 0.10 3.60 -0.27
CA ARG A 125 -0.38 3.40 1.12
C ARG A 125 -1.91 3.21 1.24
N ALA A 126 -2.69 3.70 0.26
CA ALA A 126 -4.15 3.60 0.28
C ALA A 126 -4.64 2.25 -0.27
N ASP A 127 -3.96 1.70 -1.28
CA ASP A 127 -4.35 0.44 -1.93
C ASP A 127 -3.73 -0.81 -1.29
N HIS A 128 -2.63 -0.68 -0.53
CA HIS A 128 -1.96 -1.81 0.10
C HIS A 128 -1.69 -1.57 1.59
N ARG A 129 -2.76 -1.63 2.40
CA ARG A 129 -2.61 -2.10 3.78
C ARG A 129 -2.66 -3.63 3.76
N PRO A 130 -1.57 -4.38 3.94
CA PRO A 130 -1.70 -5.58 4.74
C PRO A 130 -1.86 -5.07 6.18
N PRO A 131 -3.03 -5.18 6.80
CA PRO A 131 -3.11 -4.79 8.18
C PRO A 131 -2.27 -5.82 8.95
N ALA A 132 -1.41 -5.36 9.86
CA ALA A 132 -0.82 -6.25 10.87
C ALA A 132 -1.90 -7.12 11.55
N GLU A 133 -3.14 -6.64 11.58
CA GLU A 133 -4.35 -7.34 12.03
C GLU A 133 -4.75 -8.54 11.13
N ALA A 134 -4.48 -8.55 9.82
CA ALA A 134 -4.76 -9.71 8.93
C ALA A 134 -3.75 -10.84 9.11
N LEU A 135 -2.53 -10.51 9.52
CA LEU A 135 -1.50 -11.49 9.86
C LEU A 135 -1.55 -11.91 11.34
N GLY A 136 -2.42 -11.27 12.14
CA GLY A 136 -2.50 -11.52 13.59
C GLY A 136 -1.25 -11.12 14.36
N LEU A 137 -0.36 -10.31 13.77
CA LEU A 137 0.92 -9.91 14.36
C LEU A 137 0.77 -8.59 15.14
N SER A 138 1.39 -8.53 16.31
CA SER A 138 1.59 -7.27 17.02
C SER A 138 2.51 -6.33 16.25
N ARG A 139 2.48 -5.03 16.60
CA ARG A 139 3.37 -4.03 15.98
C ARG A 139 4.85 -4.36 16.17
N LEU A 140 5.22 -4.99 17.28
CA LEU A 140 6.60 -5.39 17.56
C LEU A 140 7.01 -6.57 16.68
N GLU A 141 6.16 -7.58 16.54
CA GLU A 141 6.40 -8.73 15.64
C GLU A 141 6.46 -8.31 14.16
N LEU A 142 5.65 -7.32 13.76
CA LEU A 142 5.73 -6.73 12.43
C LEU A 142 7.07 -6.00 12.21
N ALA A 143 7.55 -5.28 13.23
CA ALA A 143 8.85 -4.61 13.17
C ALA A 143 10.01 -5.62 13.10
N ASP A 144 9.96 -6.69 13.90
CA ASP A 144 10.96 -7.77 13.86
C ASP A 144 10.95 -8.51 12.52
N ALA A 145 9.77 -8.82 11.97
CA ALA A 145 9.63 -9.42 10.65
C ALA A 145 10.19 -8.51 9.55
N TYR A 146 9.94 -7.21 9.64
CA TYR A 146 10.50 -6.21 8.72
C TYR A 146 12.02 -6.11 8.83
N MET A 147 12.57 -6.10 10.05
CA MET A 147 14.02 -6.10 10.26
C MET A 147 14.68 -7.39 9.74
N GLY A 148 14.01 -8.54 9.87
CA GLY A 148 14.44 -9.80 9.27
C GLY A 148 14.45 -9.75 7.74
N LEU A 149 13.44 -9.12 7.13
CA LEU A 149 13.39 -8.88 5.68
C LEU A 149 14.54 -7.96 5.24
N LEU A 150 14.81 -6.88 5.98
CA LEU A 150 15.93 -5.97 5.67
C LEU A 150 17.30 -6.66 5.80
N ALA A 151 17.47 -7.54 6.79
CA ALA A 151 18.69 -8.34 6.93
C ALA A 151 18.87 -9.31 5.74
N GLY A 152 17.79 -10.00 5.33
CA GLY A 152 17.80 -10.85 4.14
C GLY A 152 18.08 -10.05 2.85
N ALA A 153 17.55 -8.83 2.75
CA ALA A 153 17.84 -7.92 1.64
C ALA A 153 19.32 -7.50 1.62
N ASP A 154 19.94 -7.24 2.77
CA ASP A 154 21.37 -6.90 2.85
C ASP A 154 22.26 -8.06 2.36
N ASP A 155 21.96 -9.28 2.79
CA ASP A 155 22.67 -10.49 2.33
C ASP A 155 22.48 -10.73 0.83
N ALA A 156 21.27 -10.53 0.31
CA ALA A 156 20.97 -10.65 -1.11
C ALA A 156 21.70 -9.58 -1.96
N ILE A 157 21.79 -8.33 -1.47
CA ILE A 157 22.57 -7.28 -2.13
C ILE A 157 24.05 -7.65 -2.12
N LYS A 158 24.58 -8.14 -1.00
CA LYS A 158 25.98 -8.58 -0.91
C LYS A 158 26.27 -9.71 -1.89
N PHE A 159 25.35 -10.66 -2.05
CA PHE A 159 25.46 -11.71 -3.06
C PHE A 159 25.45 -11.13 -4.48
N ALA A 160 24.60 -10.14 -4.76
CA ALA A 160 24.56 -9.46 -6.04
C ALA A 160 25.87 -8.69 -6.34
N GLU A 161 26.45 -8.02 -5.34
CA GLU A 161 27.76 -7.37 -5.43
C GLU A 161 28.88 -8.37 -5.72
N ASP A 162 28.88 -9.51 -5.04
CA ASP A 162 29.87 -10.56 -5.26
C ASP A 162 29.70 -11.22 -6.64
N ALA A 163 28.46 -11.40 -7.12
CA ALA A 163 28.18 -11.85 -8.48
C ALA A 163 28.78 -10.90 -9.53
N VAL A 164 28.64 -9.58 -9.34
CA VAL A 164 29.26 -8.56 -10.22
C VAL A 164 30.79 -8.63 -10.18
N LYS A 165 31.40 -8.82 -9.00
CA LYS A 165 32.87 -8.97 -8.87
C LYS A 165 33.38 -10.23 -9.55
N LEU A 166 32.63 -11.32 -9.45
CA LEU A 166 32.94 -12.61 -10.08
C LEU A 166 32.60 -12.62 -11.58
N LYS A 167 32.13 -11.50 -12.15
CA LYS A 167 31.70 -11.38 -13.56
C LYS A 167 30.62 -12.39 -13.94
N VAL A 168 29.74 -12.72 -13.01
CA VAL A 168 28.51 -13.47 -13.29
C VAL A 168 27.67 -12.66 -14.28
N HIS A 169 26.92 -13.36 -15.12
CA HIS A 169 26.16 -12.72 -16.18
C HIS A 169 25.29 -11.55 -15.68
N PRO A 170 25.40 -10.34 -16.27
CA PRO A 170 24.79 -9.11 -15.79
C PRO A 170 23.28 -9.17 -15.55
N LYS A 171 22.54 -9.86 -16.42
CA LYS A 171 21.08 -10.03 -16.27
C LYS A 171 20.70 -10.72 -14.96
N ILE A 172 21.55 -11.61 -14.42
CA ILE A 172 21.29 -12.30 -13.15
C ILE A 172 21.47 -11.32 -11.98
N ALA A 173 22.56 -10.55 -11.97
CA ALA A 173 22.81 -9.54 -10.95
C ALA A 173 21.76 -8.42 -10.98
N GLN A 174 21.31 -8.00 -12.18
CA GLN A 174 20.22 -7.04 -12.34
C GLN A 174 18.89 -7.57 -11.83
N ALA A 175 18.51 -8.80 -12.20
CA ALA A 175 17.26 -9.40 -11.73
C ALA A 175 17.21 -9.50 -10.21
N LEU A 176 18.33 -9.88 -9.58
CA LEU A 176 18.44 -9.96 -8.13
C LEU A 176 18.34 -8.56 -7.47
N ALA A 177 19.05 -7.56 -8.00
CA ALA A 177 18.98 -6.19 -7.48
C ALA A 177 17.57 -5.59 -7.64
N THR A 178 16.90 -5.85 -8.76
CA THR A 178 15.52 -5.42 -9.00
C THR A 178 14.54 -6.09 -8.05
N ALA A 179 14.63 -7.41 -7.85
CA ALA A 179 13.76 -8.12 -6.91
C ALA A 179 13.91 -7.60 -5.47
N ILE A 180 15.12 -7.17 -5.07
CA ILE A 180 15.34 -6.57 -3.75
C ILE A 180 14.74 -5.17 -3.67
N LEU A 181 14.90 -4.35 -4.71
CA LEU A 181 14.25 -3.03 -4.79
C LEU A 181 12.73 -3.16 -4.71
N ASP A 182 12.16 -4.07 -5.50
CA ASP A 182 10.73 -4.34 -5.53
C ASP A 182 10.26 -4.85 -4.16
N ALA A 183 10.95 -5.81 -3.54
CA ALA A 183 10.58 -6.28 -2.20
C ALA A 183 10.66 -5.18 -1.12
N VAL A 184 11.67 -4.31 -1.16
CA VAL A 184 11.82 -3.19 -0.21
C VAL A 184 10.76 -2.11 -0.46
N MET A 185 10.38 -1.87 -1.71
CA MET A 185 9.37 -0.87 -2.09
C MET A 185 7.94 -1.38 -1.85
N ASP A 186 7.64 -2.63 -2.25
CA ASP A 186 6.32 -3.26 -2.23
C ASP A 186 5.88 -3.76 -0.87
N THR A 187 6.81 -4.01 0.06
CA THR A 187 6.42 -4.53 1.39
C THR A 187 5.53 -3.58 2.19
N GLY A 188 5.28 -2.35 1.73
CA GLY A 188 4.36 -1.39 2.37
C GLY A 188 4.81 -0.94 3.77
N ALA A 189 5.78 -1.65 4.36
CA ALA A 189 6.51 -1.33 5.57
C ALA A 189 7.34 -0.06 5.38
N PHE A 190 7.73 0.26 4.14
CA PHE A 190 8.23 1.59 3.81
C PHE A 190 7.22 2.70 4.14
N GLY A 191 5.91 2.43 4.15
CA GLY A 191 4.88 3.40 4.55
C GLY A 191 4.55 3.40 6.05
N VAL A 192 4.41 2.21 6.64
CA VAL A 192 3.97 2.03 8.04
C VAL A 192 5.14 2.17 9.02
N VAL A 193 6.32 1.69 8.66
CA VAL A 193 7.53 1.73 9.49
C VAL A 193 8.27 3.05 9.31
N SER A 194 8.28 3.70 8.14
CA SER A 194 8.92 5.02 7.97
C SER A 194 8.34 6.15 8.82
N GLY A 195 7.06 6.03 9.22
CA GLY A 195 6.43 6.96 10.16
C GLY A 195 6.84 6.75 11.63
N VAL A 196 7.32 5.56 11.98
CA VAL A 196 7.73 5.17 13.35
C VAL A 196 9.25 5.15 13.49
N ILE A 197 9.95 4.80 12.41
CA ILE A 197 11.39 4.69 12.26
C ILE A 197 11.72 5.57 11.05
N GLY A 198 11.85 6.88 11.27
CA GLY A 198 12.24 7.83 10.22
C GLY A 198 13.41 7.27 9.42
N HIS A 199 13.31 7.29 8.09
CA HIS A 199 14.27 6.78 7.11
C HIS A 199 15.44 6.02 7.75
N SER A 200 15.25 4.73 8.10
CA SER A 200 16.34 4.00 8.71
C SER A 200 17.52 4.06 7.75
N GLU A 201 18.67 4.51 8.26
CA GLU A 201 19.90 4.66 7.48
C GLU A 201 20.21 3.40 6.67
N LEU A 202 19.84 2.24 7.24
CA LEU A 202 19.88 0.93 6.61
C LEU A 202 19.06 0.85 5.31
N THR A 203 17.81 1.30 5.31
CA THR A 203 16.95 1.22 4.12
C THR A 203 17.49 2.08 2.98
N SER A 204 17.89 3.32 3.27
CA SER A 204 18.53 4.20 2.27
C SER A 204 19.82 3.61 1.73
N ARG A 205 20.63 2.99 2.61
CA ARG A 205 21.87 2.30 2.23
C ARG A 205 21.61 1.10 1.32
N LEU A 206 20.57 0.31 1.60
CA LEU A 206 20.16 -0.83 0.77
C LEU A 206 19.70 -0.37 -0.62
N LEU A 207 18.85 0.66 -0.70
CA LEU A 207 18.39 1.21 -1.98
C LEU A 207 19.56 1.72 -2.84
N VAL A 208 20.49 2.48 -2.23
CA VAL A 208 21.67 2.99 -2.94
C VAL A 208 22.57 1.84 -3.41
N ARG A 209 22.79 0.81 -2.59
CA ARG A 209 23.60 -0.35 -2.98
C ARG A 209 22.94 -1.15 -4.11
N ALA A 210 21.65 -1.45 -4.01
CA ALA A 210 20.92 -2.17 -5.05
C ALA A 210 20.94 -1.42 -6.39
N ALA A 211 20.70 -0.09 -6.37
CA ALA A 211 20.81 0.75 -7.56
C ALA A 211 22.24 0.73 -8.14
N SER A 212 23.27 0.76 -7.28
CA SER A 212 24.68 0.69 -7.70
C SER A 212 25.01 -0.65 -8.36
N VAL A 213 24.58 -1.77 -7.79
CA VAL A 213 24.76 -3.10 -8.39
C VAL A 213 24.10 -3.16 -9.77
N ARG A 214 22.86 -2.66 -9.90
CA ARG A 214 22.15 -2.64 -11.18
C ARG A 214 22.89 -1.82 -12.23
N ALA A 215 23.41 -0.65 -11.85
CA ALA A 215 24.18 0.22 -12.75
C ALA A 215 25.50 -0.44 -13.20
N VAL A 216 26.26 -1.04 -12.27
CA VAL A 216 27.52 -1.72 -12.62
C VAL A 216 27.26 -2.94 -13.50
N ALA A 217 26.24 -3.74 -13.19
CA ALA A 217 25.85 -4.85 -14.03
C ALA A 217 25.44 -4.38 -15.44
N ALA A 218 24.67 -3.30 -15.56
CA ALA A 218 24.30 -2.75 -16.88
C ALA A 218 25.53 -2.39 -17.72
N LEU A 219 26.51 -1.72 -17.13
CA LEU A 219 27.76 -1.35 -17.80
C LEU A 219 28.60 -2.58 -18.21
N GLN A 220 28.57 -3.66 -17.43
CA GLN A 220 29.23 -4.93 -17.79
C GLN A 220 28.49 -5.71 -18.90
N GLY A 221 27.20 -5.42 -19.11
CA GLY A 221 26.35 -6.10 -20.08
C GLY A 221 26.47 -5.60 -21.51
N GLU A 222 27.01 -4.40 -21.74
CA GLU A 222 27.17 -3.85 -23.09
C GLU A 222 28.16 -4.67 -23.95
N ASP A 223 29.08 -5.41 -23.33
CA ASP A 223 30.10 -6.23 -24.01
C ASP A 223 29.88 -7.75 -23.88
N MET A 224 28.86 -8.22 -23.15
CA MET A 224 28.61 -9.66 -22.98
C MET A 224 27.56 -10.20 -23.96
N PRO A 225 27.82 -11.34 -24.62
CA PRO A 225 26.83 -11.96 -25.47
C PRO A 225 25.64 -12.44 -24.62
N GLU A 226 24.43 -12.28 -25.17
CA GLU A 226 23.15 -12.63 -24.53
C GLU A 226 23.23 -13.99 -23.80
N PRO A 227 22.68 -14.15 -22.59
CA PRO A 227 22.92 -15.34 -21.77
C PRO A 227 22.47 -16.62 -22.46
N HIS A 228 21.41 -16.57 -23.27
CA HIS A 228 20.96 -17.71 -24.05
C HIS A 228 21.97 -18.18 -25.11
N SER A 229 22.95 -17.35 -25.49
CA SER A 229 24.08 -17.74 -26.35
C SER A 229 25.21 -18.45 -25.59
N ILE A 230 25.30 -18.25 -24.27
CA ILE A 230 26.29 -18.88 -23.39
C ILE A 230 25.77 -20.25 -22.88
N TRP A 231 24.46 -20.36 -22.68
CA TRP A 231 23.78 -21.57 -22.20
C TRP A 231 23.10 -22.34 -23.35
N GLY A 232 23.88 -22.77 -24.35
CA GLY A 232 23.37 -23.60 -25.45
C GLY A 232 22.60 -24.85 -24.97
N ASP A 233 21.89 -25.51 -25.89
CA ASP A 233 20.91 -26.60 -25.66
C ASP A 233 21.41 -27.83 -24.86
N GLY A 234 22.67 -27.85 -24.42
CA GLY A 234 23.28 -28.87 -23.56
C GLY A 234 23.52 -28.47 -22.10
N ASN A 235 22.98 -27.35 -21.60
CA ASN A 235 23.27 -26.89 -20.23
C ASN A 235 22.66 -27.82 -19.15
N PRO A 236 23.49 -28.46 -18.31
CA PRO A 236 23.01 -29.37 -17.26
C PRO A 236 22.12 -28.70 -16.21
N LEU A 237 22.29 -27.39 -15.96
CA LEU A 237 21.45 -26.65 -15.00
C LEU A 237 20.02 -26.46 -15.51
N ARG A 238 19.85 -26.25 -16.82
CA ARG A 238 18.53 -26.17 -17.45
C ARG A 238 17.84 -27.54 -17.39
N THR A 239 18.58 -28.59 -17.73
CA THR A 239 18.10 -29.99 -17.60
C THR A 239 17.72 -30.34 -16.16
N MET A 240 18.43 -29.83 -15.16
CA MET A 240 18.09 -30.03 -13.75
C MET A 240 16.85 -29.24 -13.33
N ALA A 241 16.71 -28.00 -13.77
CA ALA A 241 15.52 -27.17 -13.50
C ALA A 241 14.27 -27.77 -14.16
N ASP A 242 14.36 -28.22 -15.41
CA ASP A 242 13.26 -28.87 -16.13
C ASP A 242 12.88 -30.20 -15.46
N LYS A 243 13.86 -30.99 -15.01
CA LYS A 243 13.60 -32.21 -14.25
C LYS A 243 12.95 -31.94 -12.89
N ALA A 244 13.36 -30.89 -12.18
CA ALA A 244 12.76 -30.51 -10.90
C ALA A 244 11.31 -30.01 -11.07
N ALA A 245 11.05 -29.23 -12.13
CA ALA A 245 9.70 -28.79 -12.47
C ALA A 245 8.80 -29.97 -12.86
N GLU A 246 9.32 -30.94 -13.62
CA GLU A 246 8.59 -32.14 -13.99
C GLU A 246 8.30 -33.03 -12.78
N GLN A 247 9.28 -33.21 -11.89
CA GLN A 247 9.10 -33.97 -10.66
C GLN A 247 8.03 -33.33 -9.76
N SER A 248 8.02 -32.01 -9.62
CA SER A 248 6.99 -31.29 -8.87
C SER A 248 5.59 -31.45 -9.48
N ARG A 249 5.46 -31.52 -10.81
CA ARG A 249 4.18 -31.82 -11.47
C ARG A 249 3.71 -33.24 -11.20
N VAL A 250 4.62 -34.22 -11.22
CA VAL A 250 4.30 -35.62 -10.90
C VAL A 250 3.85 -35.76 -9.45
N GLU A 251 4.57 -35.15 -8.51
CA GLU A 251 4.21 -35.15 -7.09
C GLU A 251 2.84 -34.49 -6.83
N SER A 252 2.54 -33.40 -7.55
CA SER A 252 1.22 -32.73 -7.46
C SER A 252 0.10 -33.58 -8.05
N ALA A 253 0.35 -34.28 -9.17
CA ALA A 253 -0.61 -35.17 -9.80
C ALA A 253 -0.88 -36.45 -8.97
N GLU A 254 0.13 -36.96 -8.26
CA GLU A 254 -0.05 -38.06 -7.30
C GLU A 254 -0.82 -37.62 -6.05
N ALA A 255 -0.64 -36.38 -5.60
CA ALA A 255 -1.37 -35.83 -4.46
C ALA A 255 -2.87 -35.55 -4.76
N GLU A 256 -3.21 -35.28 -6.03
CA GLU A 256 -4.60 -35.02 -6.45
C GLU A 256 -5.38 -36.28 -6.89
N ALA A 257 -4.76 -37.46 -6.92
CA ALA A 257 -5.48 -38.69 -7.23
C ALA A 257 -6.53 -38.96 -6.13
N PRO A 258 -7.85 -38.86 -6.43
CA PRO A 258 -8.87 -39.07 -5.41
C PRO A 258 -8.78 -40.51 -4.93
N SER A 259 -8.57 -40.71 -3.63
CA SER A 259 -8.69 -42.03 -3.03
C SER A 259 -10.08 -42.57 -3.36
N ALA A 260 -10.15 -43.65 -4.13
CA ALA A 260 -11.42 -44.28 -4.46
C ALA A 260 -12.19 -44.52 -3.15
N PRO A 261 -13.44 -44.04 -3.02
CA PRO A 261 -14.21 -44.25 -1.80
C PRO A 261 -14.31 -45.75 -1.51
N ASP A 262 -13.83 -46.14 -0.34
CA ASP A 262 -13.89 -47.51 0.14
C ASP A 262 -15.34 -47.86 0.51
N TYR A 263 -16.05 -48.48 -0.44
CA TYR A 263 -17.42 -48.93 -0.25
C TYR A 263 -17.53 -50.34 0.36
N SER A 264 -16.44 -50.91 0.88
CA SER A 264 -16.45 -52.29 1.43
C SER A 264 -17.32 -52.47 2.68
N GLY A 265 -17.82 -51.38 3.29
CA GLY A 265 -18.67 -51.40 4.48
C GLY A 265 -20.17 -51.17 4.27
N LEU A 266 -20.65 -50.85 3.06
CA LEU A 266 -22.09 -50.57 2.85
C LEU A 266 -22.89 -51.86 2.68
N SER A 267 -23.35 -52.39 3.81
CA SER A 267 -24.39 -53.42 3.90
C SER A 267 -25.69 -52.95 3.24
N LYS A 268 -26.31 -53.82 2.44
CA LYS A 268 -27.55 -53.62 1.65
C LYS A 268 -28.83 -53.31 2.45
N ALA A 269 -28.75 -53.00 3.75
CA ALA A 269 -29.93 -53.02 4.63
C ALA A 269 -30.68 -51.69 4.76
N ASP A 270 -30.12 -50.53 4.41
CA ASP A 270 -30.70 -49.23 4.81
C ASP A 270 -31.30 -48.39 3.65
N HIS A 271 -31.88 -49.03 2.63
CA HIS A 271 -32.74 -48.33 1.67
C HIS A 271 -34.22 -48.54 2.00
N GLY A 272 -34.65 -47.89 3.08
CA GLY A 272 -36.05 -47.55 3.30
C GLY A 272 -36.49 -46.45 2.32
N LEU A 273 -36.81 -46.85 1.09
CA LEU A 273 -37.56 -46.02 0.15
C LEU A 273 -39.00 -45.86 0.67
N ALA A 274 -39.23 -44.81 1.46
CA ALA A 274 -40.57 -44.31 1.70
C ALA A 274 -41.03 -43.57 0.44
N ALA A 275 -42.05 -44.11 -0.22
CA ALA A 275 -42.76 -43.46 -1.31
C ALA A 275 -43.34 -42.12 -0.80
N TYR A 276 -42.92 -41.01 -1.40
CA TYR A 276 -43.54 -39.71 -1.21
C TYR A 276 -44.40 -39.43 -2.44
N GLU A 277 -45.66 -39.90 -2.38
CA GLU A 277 -46.74 -39.38 -3.22
C GLU A 277 -47.29 -38.13 -2.52
N GLY A 278 -47.29 -37.00 -3.23
CA GLY A 278 -47.73 -35.73 -2.66
C GLY A 278 -47.68 -34.59 -3.65
N GLU A 279 -48.48 -34.69 -4.70
CA GLU A 279 -49.00 -33.52 -5.42
C GLU A 279 -49.65 -32.57 -4.41
N LYS A 280 -49.31 -31.29 -4.47
CA LYS A 280 -50.24 -30.22 -4.12
C LYS A 280 -49.90 -28.94 -4.85
N ASP A 281 -50.86 -28.54 -5.66
CA ASP A 281 -51.00 -27.26 -6.34
C ASP A 281 -50.70 -26.09 -5.38
N ILE A 282 -49.80 -25.21 -5.80
CA ILE A 282 -49.69 -23.86 -5.25
C ILE A 282 -50.22 -22.92 -6.32
N ALA A 283 -51.50 -22.55 -6.17
CA ALA A 283 -52.12 -21.47 -6.90
C ALA A 283 -51.49 -20.14 -6.47
N PHE A 284 -51.03 -19.37 -7.45
CA PHE A 284 -50.62 -17.98 -7.29
C PHE A 284 -51.88 -17.11 -7.40
N ASP A 285 -52.40 -16.64 -6.27
CA ASP A 285 -53.34 -15.52 -6.26
C ASP A 285 -52.55 -14.23 -6.48
N ALA A 286 -52.78 -13.61 -7.64
CA ALA A 286 -52.39 -12.24 -7.93
C ALA A 286 -53.51 -11.32 -7.41
N ASP A 287 -53.16 -10.45 -6.49
CA ASP A 287 -54.00 -9.35 -6.02
C ASP A 287 -53.61 -8.07 -6.78
N PRO A 288 -54.49 -7.47 -7.58
CA PRO A 288 -54.31 -6.10 -8.06
C PRO A 288 -55.23 -5.15 -7.27
N GLU A 289 -54.68 -3.98 -6.94
CA GLU A 289 -55.33 -2.74 -6.48
C GLU A 289 -55.15 -2.40 -4.98
N ASP A 290 -54.12 -1.59 -4.68
CA ASP A 290 -54.26 -0.23 -4.12
C ASP A 290 -52.96 0.59 -4.34
#